data_AF-A0A1F4ZUN7-F1
#
_entry.id   AF-A0A1F4ZUN7-F1
#
_cell.length_a   1.000
_cell.length_b   1.000
_cell.length_c   1.000
_cell.angle_alpha   90.00
_cell.angle_beta   90.00
_cell.angle_gamma   90.00
#
_symmetry.space_group_name_H-M   'P 1'
#
loop_
_entity.id
_entity.type
_entity.pdbx_description
1 polymer ?
#
loop_
_entity_poly.entity_id
_entity_poly.type
_entity_poly.pdbx_seq_one_letter_code
_entity_poly.pdbx_strand_id
1 'polypeptide(L)' 'MNQKILKTGNSLAVTIPSKFVRILGLKPGDDVAVKIDLAKGLMRCGFTATGQLTLLDSTKK' A
#
# COMPACT_ATOMS: atom_id res chain seq x y z
N MET A 1 -0.17 -10.38 13.04
CA MET A 1 0.27 -11.07 11.80
C MET A 1 1.68 -10.58 11.52
N ASN A 2 2.66 -11.48 11.46
CA ASN A 2 4.06 -11.11 11.31
C ASN A 2 4.54 -11.63 9.96
N GLN A 3 5.09 -10.75 9.14
CA GLN A 3 5.60 -11.09 7.81
C GLN A 3 7.13 -11.15 7.87
N LYS A 4 7.71 -12.06 7.09
CA LYS A 4 9.17 -12.17 6.98
C LYS A 4 9.70 -11.13 5.99
N ILE A 5 10.91 -10.65 6.25
CA ILE A 5 11.68 -9.85 5.30
C ILE A 5 12.39 -10.81 4.33
N LEU A 6 12.29 -10.52 3.04
CA LEU A 6 12.86 -11.31 1.95
C LEU A 6 13.95 -10.49 1.24
N LYS A 7 15.00 -11.15 0.76
CA LYS A 7 16.03 -10.52 -0.07
C LYS A 7 15.54 -10.39 -1.51
N THR A 8 15.65 -9.20 -2.09
CA THR A 8 15.25 -8.89 -3.47
C THR A 8 16.38 -8.15 -4.18
N GLY A 9 17.24 -8.89 -4.88
CA GLY A 9 18.45 -8.32 -5.49
C GLY A 9 19.34 -7.64 -4.44
N ASN A 10 19.51 -6.32 -4.57
CA ASN A 10 20.28 -5.47 -3.65
C ASN A 10 19.46 -4.85 -2.52
N SER A 11 18.17 -5.19 -2.42
CA SER A 11 17.22 -4.61 -1.46
C SER A 11 16.50 -5.68 -0.64
N LEU A 12 15.67 -5.24 0.30
CA LEU A 12 14.80 -6.08 1.10
C LEU A 12 13.34 -5.75 0.82
N ALA A 13 12.47 -6.77 0.90
CA ALA A 13 11.04 -6.62 0.71
C ALA A 13 10.25 -7.31 1.84
N VAL A 14 9.02 -6.84 2.06
CA VAL A 14 8.05 -7.46 2.96
C VAL A 14 6.83 -7.86 2.16
N THR A 15 6.28 -9.05 2.43
CA THR A 15 5.09 -9.53 1.74
C THR A 15 3.83 -8.82 2.21
N ILE A 16 3.09 -8.27 1.26
CA ILE A 16 1.80 -7.65 1.52
C ILE A 16 0.73 -8.75 1.61
N PRO A 17 -0.09 -8.80 2.68
CA PRO A 17 -1.15 -9.80 2.81
C PRO A 17 -2.12 -9.78 1.62
N SER A 18 -2.46 -10.95 1.09
CA SER A 18 -3.33 -11.09 -0.09
C SER A 18 -4.72 -10.45 0.09
N LYS A 19 -5.27 -10.53 1.30
CA LYS A 19 -6.54 -9.86 1.66
C LYS A 19 -6.46 -8.34 1.45
N PHE A 20 -5.35 -7.73 1.86
CA PHE A 20 -5.15 -6.27 1.72
C PHE A 20 -4.98 -5.87 0.25
N VAL A 21 -4.19 -6.64 -0.51
CA VAL A 21 -4.01 -6.46 -1.96
C VAL A 21 -5.37 -6.48 -2.68
N ARG A 22 -6.21 -7.47 -2.38
CA ARG A 22 -7.54 -7.62 -3.00
C ARG A 22 -8.50 -6.49 -2.64
N ILE A 23 -8.54 -6.09 -1.36
CA ILE A 23 -9.45 -5.03 -0.89
C ILE A 23 -9.11 -3.69 -1.53
N LEU A 24 -7.83 -3.35 -1.68
CA LEU A 24 -7.40 -2.08 -2.26
C LEU A 24 -7.17 -2.14 -3.78
N GLY A 25 -7.32 -3.31 -4.40
CA GLY A 25 -7.13 -3.48 -5.84
C GLY A 25 -5.68 -3.30 -6.31
N LEU A 26 -4.70 -3.51 -5.44
CA LEU A 26 -3.29 -3.26 -5.74
C LEU A 26 -2.76 -4.24 -6.79
N LYS A 27 -1.89 -3.76 -7.66
CA LYS A 27 -1.28 -4.52 -8.75
C LYS A 27 0.25 -4.43 -8.70
N PRO A 28 0.96 -5.44 -9.21
CA PRO A 28 2.41 -5.32 -9.42
C PRO A 28 2.72 -4.13 -10.33
N GLY A 29 3.64 -3.28 -9.91
CA GLY A 29 4.01 -2.04 -10.62
C GLY A 29 3.31 -0.78 -10.13
N ASP A 30 2.37 -0.88 -9.19
CA ASP A 30 1.77 0.31 -8.55
C ASP A 30 2.81 1.07 -7.72
N ASP A 31 2.76 2.40 -7.84
CA ASP A 31 3.57 3.29 -7.02
C ASP A 31 3.06 3.37 -5.58
N VAL A 32 3.99 3.45 -4.63
CA VAL A 32 3.69 3.50 -3.19
C VAL A 32 4.47 4.63 -2.54
N ALA A 33 3.78 5.49 -1.81
CA ALA A 33 4.43 6.56 -1.04
C ALA A 33 5.02 5.97 0.26
N VAL A 34 6.34 6.01 0.41
CA VAL A 34 7.02 5.48 1.60
C VAL A 34 7.52 6.63 2.47
N LYS A 35 7.17 6.60 3.76
CA LYS A 35 7.71 7.49 4.79
C LYS A 35 8.40 6.68 5.88
N ILE A 36 9.64 7.04 6.19
CA ILE A 36 10.47 6.34 7.18
C ILE A 36 10.65 7.24 8.40
N ASP A 37 10.32 6.71 9.57
CA ASP A 37 10.59 7.33 10.87
C ASP A 37 11.63 6.46 11.60
N LEU A 38 12.90 6.81 11.44
CA LEU A 38 14.04 6.04 11.96
C LEU A 38 14.07 6.01 13.49
N ALA A 39 13.64 7.10 14.14
CA ALA A 39 13.62 7.19 15.60
C ALA A 39 12.65 6.19 16.22
N LYS A 40 11.56 5.86 15.51
CA LYS A 40 10.56 4.88 15.95
C LYS A 40 10.74 3.50 15.30
N GLY A 41 11.69 3.35 14.37
CA GLY A 41 11.86 2.14 13.58
C GLY A 41 10.62 1.80 12.74
N LEU A 42 9.87 2.81 12.29
CA LEU A 42 8.62 2.63 11.56
C LEU A 42 8.76 3.01 10.09
N MET A 43 8.26 2.15 9.21
CA MET A 43 8.06 2.46 7.80
C MET A 43 6.57 2.48 7.50
N ARG A 44 6.07 3.62 7.00
CA ARG A 44 4.67 3.79 6.60
C ARG A 44 4.57 3.80 5.08
N CYS A 45 3.77 2.89 4.54
CA CYS A 45 3.47 2.79 3.12
C CYS A 45 2.04 3.28 2.86
N GLY A 46 1.92 4.37 2.10
CA GLY A 46 0.66 4.87 1.58
C GLY A 46 0.40 4.28 0.21
N PHE A 47 -0.58 3.38 0.14
CA PHE A 47 -1.04 2.79 -1.12
C PHE A 47 -2.17 3.66 -1.66
N THR A 48 -1.99 4.24 -2.85
CA THR A 48 -3.08 4.89 -3.56
C THR A 48 -3.99 3.81 -4.11
N ALA A 49 -5.04 3.47 -3.34
CA ALA A 49 -6.05 2.58 -3.84
C ALA A 49 -6.67 3.19 -5.11
N THR A 50 -6.79 2.40 -6.18
CA THR A 50 -7.75 2.69 -7.25
C THR A 50 -9.16 2.37 -6.76
N GLY A 51 -9.49 2.79 -5.52
CA GLY A 51 -10.85 2.79 -5.04
C GLY A 51 -11.63 3.67 -6.00
N GLN A 52 -12.68 3.10 -6.58
CA GLN A 52 -13.68 3.84 -7.33
C GLN A 52 -13.88 5.21 -6.68
N LEU A 53 -13.77 6.29 -7.46
CA LEU A 53 -14.23 7.61 -7.03
C LEU A 53 -15.60 7.38 -6.36
N THR A 54 -15.72 7.73 -5.08
CA THR A 54 -17.03 7.95 -4.48
C THR A 54 -17.76 8.83 -5.49
N LEU A 55 -18.82 8.29 -6.09
CA LEU A 55 -19.80 9.10 -6.79
C LEU A 55 -20.32 10.06 -5.70
N LEU A 56 -19.64 11.19 -5.54
CA LEU A 56 -20.24 12.34 -4.91
C LEU A 56 -21.39 12.64 -5.84
N ASP A 57 -22.58 12.22 -5.43
CA ASP A 57 -23.82 12.50 -6.13
C ASP A 57 -23.81 13.99 -6.46
N SER A 58 -23.51 14.29 -7.72
CA SER A 58 -23.70 15.62 -8.29
C SER A 58 -25.21 15.82 -8.52
N THR A 59 -26.01 15.58 -7.49
CA THR A 59 -27.34 16.18 -7.34
C THR A 59 -27.13 17.65 -6.99
N LYS A 60 -26.78 18.45 -8.01
CA LYS A 60 -27.17 19.85 -8.02
C LYS A 60 -28.59 19.91 -8.56
N LYS A 61 -29.51 20.21 -7.65
CA LYS A 61 -30.84 20.76 -7.91
C LYS A 61 -30.71 22.10 -8.62
#